data_AF-X1MM76-F1
#
_entry.id   AF-X1MM76-F1
#
_cell.length_a   1.000
_cell.length_b   1.000
_cell.length_c   1.000
_cell.angle_alpha   90.00
_cell.angle_beta   90.00
_cell.angle_gamma   90.00
#
_symmetry.space_group_name_H-M   'P 1'
#
loop_
_entity.id
_entity.type
_entity.pdbx_description
1 polymer ?
#
loop_
_entity_poly.entity_id
_entity_poly.type
_entity_poly.pdbx_seq_one_letter_code
_entity_poly.pdbx_strand_id
1 'polypeptide(L)'
;AVIIQVLKENKGPQVIVSRADVRFLAKLLELEIPEIANGNIEIIDIVREPGERAKVAVLTKEKDIDPIGACIGVRGNRIMAISQELQGEKIDIIEWLEDPIFYAKTALSPAKVGKAFILNKKYNIMQAVVSNDQLSLAIGKKGINVRLASRLIGWKIEIKEEQSQKHLI
;
A
#
# COMPACT_ATOMS: atom_id res chain seq x y z
N ALA A 1 -5.39 19.49 0.78
CA ALA A 1 -4.26 19.48 1.73
C ALA A 1 -4.80 19.33 3.15
N VAL A 2 -3.98 18.90 4.11
CA VAL A 2 -4.33 18.86 5.54
C VAL A 2 -3.51 19.89 6.31
N ILE A 3 -4.06 20.42 7.41
CA ILE A 3 -3.32 21.28 8.33
C ILE A 3 -2.34 20.42 9.13
N ILE A 4 -1.05 20.76 9.08
CA ILE A 4 -0.01 20.05 9.84
C ILE A 4 0.46 20.83 11.06
N GLN A 5 0.33 22.16 11.03
CA GLN A 5 0.79 23.01 12.13
C GLN A 5 0.09 24.38 12.08
N VAL A 6 -0.16 24.96 13.25
CA VAL A 6 -0.59 26.34 13.39
C VAL A 6 0.43 27.05 14.29
N LEU A 7 1.12 28.05 13.75
CA LEU A 7 2.08 28.87 14.46
C LEU A 7 1.40 30.16 14.93
N LYS A 8 1.64 30.54 16.19
CA LYS A 8 1.18 31.80 16.75
C LYS A 8 2.29 32.83 16.56
N GLU A 9 2.10 33.75 15.62
CA GLU A 9 3.05 34.83 15.32
C GLU A 9 2.46 36.19 15.73
N ASN A 10 3.33 37.16 16.00
CA ASN A 10 2.93 38.51 16.43
C ASN A 10 2.08 39.27 15.40
N LYS A 11 2.10 38.84 14.12
CA LYS A 11 1.31 39.43 13.03
C LYS A 11 0.03 38.64 12.69
N GLY A 12 -0.33 37.65 13.51
CA GLY A 12 -1.47 36.76 13.31
C GLY A 12 -1.06 35.29 13.11
N PRO A 13 -2.00 34.34 13.21
CA PRO A 13 -1.68 32.92 13.11
C PRO A 13 -1.27 32.52 11.69
N GLN A 14 -0.20 31.71 11.58
CA GLN A 14 0.20 31.10 10.31
C GLN A 14 -0.21 29.62 10.29
N VAL A 15 -0.94 29.22 9.25
CA VAL A 15 -1.39 27.84 9.07
C VAL A 15 -0.53 27.15 8.03
N ILE A 16 0.17 26.08 8.42
CA ILE A 16 0.98 25.25 7.54
C ILE A 16 0.14 24.05 7.10
N VAL A 17 0.05 23.86 5.78
CA VAL A 17 -0.68 22.75 5.16
C VAL A 17 0.26 21.84 4.39
N SER A 18 -0.11 20.55 4.30
CA SER A 18 0.63 19.55 3.53
C SER A 18 -0.28 18.73 2.63
N ARG A 19 0.16 18.48 1.41
CA ARG A 19 -0.41 17.47 0.49
C ARG A 19 0.38 16.16 0.52
N ALA A 20 1.57 16.16 1.11
CA ALA A 20 2.46 15.00 1.22
C ALA A 20 2.11 14.11 2.43
N ASP A 21 1.44 14.66 3.44
CA ASP A 21 1.02 13.93 4.64
C ASP A 21 0.05 12.78 4.29
N VAL A 22 0.21 11.63 4.94
CA VAL A 22 -0.63 10.43 4.72
C VAL A 22 -2.10 10.69 5.04
N ARG A 23 -2.39 11.59 6.00
CA ARG A 23 -3.76 11.99 6.36
C ARG A 23 -4.49 12.65 5.20
N PHE A 24 -3.77 13.25 4.25
CA PHE A 24 -4.41 13.81 3.07
C PHE A 24 -4.96 12.70 2.17
N LEU A 25 -4.19 11.63 1.91
CA LEU A 25 -4.68 10.47 1.16
C LEU A 25 -5.83 9.78 1.91
N ALA A 26 -5.73 9.60 3.23
CA ALA A 26 -6.82 9.04 4.04
C ALA A 26 -8.14 9.81 3.85
N LYS A 27 -8.07 11.16 3.89
CA LYS A 27 -9.25 12.00 3.69
C LYS A 27 -9.79 11.97 2.26
N LEU A 28 -8.93 11.83 1.25
CA LEU A 28 -9.39 11.65 -0.13
C LEU A 28 -10.12 10.31 -0.31
N LEU A 29 -9.60 9.23 0.29
CA LEU A 29 -10.27 7.92 0.28
C LEU A 29 -11.63 7.98 0.95
N GLU A 30 -11.73 8.61 2.12
CA GLU A 30 -12.99 8.81 2.85
C GLU A 30 -14.01 9.63 2.04
N LEU A 31 -13.56 10.64 1.29
CA LEU A 31 -14.45 11.46 0.45
C LEU A 31 -14.94 10.71 -0.81
N GLU A 32 -14.09 9.90 -1.43
CA GLU A 32 -14.38 9.23 -2.70
C GLU A 32 -15.11 7.89 -2.52
N ILE A 33 -14.89 7.20 -1.39
CA ILE A 33 -15.34 5.81 -1.16
C ILE A 33 -16.38 5.79 -0.02
N PRO A 34 -17.69 5.69 -0.32
CA PRO A 34 -18.76 5.70 0.67
C PRO A 34 -18.62 4.63 1.75
N GLU A 35 -18.10 3.46 1.39
CA GLU A 35 -17.91 2.33 2.30
C GLU A 35 -16.88 2.65 3.39
N ILE A 36 -15.88 3.48 3.10
CA ILE A 36 -14.92 4.00 4.10
C ILE A 36 -15.59 5.08 4.96
N ALA A 37 -16.32 6.01 4.33
CA ALA A 37 -17.02 7.08 5.06
C ALA A 37 -18.05 6.56 6.07
N ASN A 38 -18.75 5.48 5.71
CA ASN A 38 -19.75 4.84 6.56
C ASN A 38 -19.14 3.87 7.60
N GLY A 39 -17.83 3.64 7.55
CA GLY A 39 -17.13 2.70 8.45
C GLY A 39 -17.37 1.23 8.13
N ASN A 40 -17.92 0.89 6.95
CA ASN A 40 -18.04 -0.50 6.51
C ASN A 40 -16.67 -1.10 6.14
N ILE A 41 -15.77 -0.25 5.62
CA ILE A 41 -14.37 -0.58 5.35
C ILE A 41 -13.50 0.31 6.24
N GLU A 42 -12.60 -0.31 7.01
CA GLU A 42 -11.62 0.36 7.84
C GLU A 42 -10.28 0.45 7.10
N ILE A 43 -9.66 1.62 7.12
CA ILE A 43 -8.26 1.79 6.69
C ILE A 43 -7.37 1.41 7.86
N ILE A 44 -6.64 0.29 7.73
CA ILE A 44 -5.77 -0.23 8.77
C ILE A 44 -4.43 0.51 8.81
N ASP A 45 -3.84 0.75 7.65
CA ASP A 45 -2.57 1.49 7.53
C ASP A 45 -2.41 2.11 6.14
N ILE A 46 -1.63 3.19 6.07
CA ILE A 46 -1.24 3.86 4.82
C ILE A 46 0.26 4.11 4.86
N VAL A 47 0.97 3.50 3.90
CA VAL A 47 2.38 3.83 3.64
C VAL A 47 2.52 4.49 2.30
N ARG A 48 3.30 5.56 2.26
CA ARG A 48 3.32 6.47 1.11
C ARG A 48 4.72 6.97 0.82
N GLU A 49 5.02 7.08 -0.47
CA GLU A 49 6.08 7.87 -1.06
C GLU A 49 5.38 8.95 -1.93
N PRO A 50 5.16 10.16 -1.38
CA PRO A 50 4.28 11.15 -2.00
C PRO A 50 4.66 11.50 -3.44
N GLY A 51 3.68 11.53 -4.34
CA GLY A 51 3.86 11.79 -5.77
C GLY A 51 4.35 10.59 -6.59
N GLU A 52 4.72 9.47 -5.95
CA GLU A 52 5.20 8.27 -6.65
C GLU A 52 4.24 7.09 -6.42
N ARG A 53 4.10 6.63 -5.17
CA ARG A 53 3.24 5.47 -4.84
C ARG A 53 2.79 5.44 -3.38
N ALA A 54 1.58 4.96 -3.15
CA ALA A 54 1.05 4.59 -1.85
C ALA A 54 0.56 3.13 -1.85
N LYS A 55 0.59 2.50 -0.68
CA LYS A 55 -0.14 1.26 -0.38
C LYS A 55 -1.08 1.53 0.78
N VAL A 56 -2.33 1.13 0.63
CA VAL A 56 -3.41 1.35 1.59
C VAL A 56 -3.92 -0.03 2.00
N ALA A 57 -3.76 -0.37 3.27
CA ALA A 57 -4.31 -1.57 3.85
C ALA A 57 -5.74 -1.33 4.31
N VAL A 58 -6.67 -2.14 3.83
CA VAL A 58 -8.10 -2.06 4.17
C VAL A 58 -8.61 -3.38 4.71
N LEU A 59 -9.59 -3.30 5.60
CA LEU A 59 -10.28 -4.45 6.17
C LEU A 59 -11.77 -4.16 6.21
N THR A 60 -12.60 -5.18 6.07
CA THR A 60 -14.03 -5.10 6.41
C THR A 60 -14.43 -6.28 7.28
N LYS A 61 -15.42 -6.05 8.15
CA LYS A 61 -16.08 -7.11 8.93
C LYS A 61 -17.38 -7.58 8.27
N GLU A 62 -17.84 -6.86 7.25
CA GLU A 62 -19.06 -7.15 6.52
C GLU A 62 -18.78 -8.24 5.48
N LYS A 63 -19.48 -9.37 5.60
CA LYS A 63 -19.23 -10.54 4.74
C LYS A 63 -19.60 -10.32 3.27
N ASP A 64 -20.52 -9.40 3.02
CA ASP A 64 -21.06 -9.13 1.69
C ASP A 64 -20.30 -8.00 0.97
N ILE A 65 -19.21 -7.50 1.55
CA ILE A 65 -18.39 -6.42 1.00
C ILE A 65 -17.02 -6.97 0.61
N ASP A 66 -16.66 -6.83 -0.67
CA ASP A 66 -15.28 -6.96 -1.11
C ASP A 66 -14.54 -5.62 -0.88
N PRO A 67 -13.59 -5.55 0.07
CA PRO A 67 -12.96 -4.29 0.43
C PRO A 67 -12.09 -3.74 -0.71
N ILE A 68 -11.48 -4.60 -1.53
CA ILE A 68 -10.65 -4.15 -2.65
C ILE A 68 -11.56 -3.63 -3.76
N GLY A 69 -12.56 -4.41 -4.16
CA GLY A 69 -13.50 -4.04 -5.23
C GLY A 69 -14.25 -2.74 -4.95
N ALA A 70 -14.74 -2.57 -3.72
CA ALA A 70 -15.43 -1.36 -3.29
C ALA A 70 -14.53 -0.11 -3.37
N CYS A 71 -13.27 -0.22 -2.91
CA CYS A 71 -12.33 0.91 -2.99
C CYS A 71 -11.93 1.24 -4.44
N ILE A 72 -11.74 0.23 -5.29
CA ILE A 72 -11.35 0.41 -6.70
C ILE A 72 -12.49 1.04 -7.52
N GLY A 73 -13.73 0.59 -7.30
CA GLY A 73 -14.89 1.01 -8.08
C GLY A 73 -14.91 0.41 -9.49
N VAL A 74 -15.94 0.77 -10.27
CA VAL A 74 -16.13 0.22 -11.62
C VAL A 74 -14.96 0.65 -12.52
N ARG A 75 -14.18 -0.33 -12.99
CA ARG A 75 -12.97 -0.12 -13.82
C ARG A 75 -11.92 0.78 -13.15
N GLY A 76 -11.87 0.84 -11.81
CA GLY A 76 -10.85 1.62 -11.10
C GLY A 76 -11.11 3.11 -11.02
N ASN A 77 -12.32 3.56 -11.39
CA ASN A 77 -12.63 4.99 -11.49
C ASN A 77 -12.37 5.78 -10.19
N ARG A 78 -12.71 5.22 -9.03
CA ARG A 78 -12.54 5.88 -7.73
C ARG A 78 -11.06 6.13 -7.43
N ILE A 79 -10.23 5.09 -7.50
CA ILE A 79 -8.79 5.21 -7.25
C ILE A 79 -8.10 6.07 -8.32
N MET A 80 -8.57 6.02 -9.57
CA MET A 80 -8.05 6.90 -10.62
C MET A 80 -8.33 8.38 -10.33
N ALA A 81 -9.52 8.73 -9.82
CA ALA A 81 -9.84 10.10 -9.42
C ALA A 81 -8.91 10.61 -8.30
N ILE A 82 -8.69 9.78 -7.27
CA ILE A 82 -7.76 10.11 -6.18
C ILE A 82 -6.31 10.24 -6.69
N SER A 83 -5.87 9.32 -7.56
CA SER A 83 -4.54 9.37 -8.18
C SER A 83 -4.36 10.66 -8.98
N GLN A 84 -5.37 11.11 -9.72
CA GLN A 84 -5.34 12.38 -10.45
C GLN A 84 -5.22 13.59 -9.52
N GLU A 85 -5.98 13.62 -8.41
CA GLU A 85 -5.82 14.65 -7.37
C GLU A 85 -4.42 14.65 -6.75
N LEU A 86 -3.77 13.48 -6.68
CA LEU A 86 -2.38 13.32 -6.24
C LEU A 86 -1.35 13.41 -7.38
N GLN A 87 -1.72 14.02 -8.51
CA GLN A 87 -0.83 14.28 -9.66
C GLN A 87 -0.20 13.01 -10.25
N GLY A 88 -0.97 11.94 -10.32
CA GLY A 88 -0.54 10.66 -10.92
C GLY A 88 0.16 9.71 -9.95
N GLU A 89 0.12 9.99 -8.65
CA GLU A 89 0.59 9.04 -7.64
C GLU A 89 -0.14 7.69 -7.78
N LYS A 90 0.60 6.59 -7.83
CA LYS A 90 0.01 5.24 -7.92
C LYS A 90 -0.52 4.80 -6.56
N ILE A 91 -1.74 4.31 -6.49
CA ILE A 91 -2.35 3.88 -5.23
C ILE A 91 -2.70 2.40 -5.35
N ASP A 92 -2.09 1.57 -4.52
CA ASP A 92 -2.40 0.15 -4.43
C ASP A 92 -3.29 -0.09 -3.20
N ILE A 93 -4.52 -0.58 -3.41
CA ILE A 93 -5.40 -1.03 -2.31
C ILE A 93 -5.10 -2.50 -2.02
N ILE A 94 -4.80 -2.79 -0.76
CA ILE A 94 -4.39 -4.10 -0.29
C ILE A 94 -5.34 -4.54 0.81
N GLU A 95 -5.92 -5.74 0.70
CA GLU A 95 -6.63 -6.34 1.82
C GLU A 95 -5.64 -6.68 2.94
N TRP A 96 -5.93 -6.21 4.15
CA TRP A 96 -5.17 -6.55 5.33
C TRP A 96 -5.41 -8.01 5.72
N LEU A 97 -4.33 -8.74 6.00
CA LEU A 97 -4.40 -10.15 6.38
C LEU A 97 -3.56 -10.38 7.63
N GLU A 98 -4.07 -11.19 8.56
CA GLU A 98 -3.39 -11.55 9.81
C GLU A 98 -2.10 -12.35 9.55
N ASP A 99 -2.14 -13.24 8.57
CA ASP A 99 -0.98 -14.04 8.20
C ASP A 99 0.01 -13.19 7.39
N PRO A 100 1.24 -12.97 7.89
CA PRO A 100 2.20 -12.08 7.25
C PRO A 100 2.70 -12.61 5.90
N ILE A 101 2.65 -13.94 5.66
CA ILE A 101 3.06 -14.54 4.39
C ILE A 101 2.02 -14.20 3.32
N PHE A 102 0.73 -14.40 3.61
CA PHE A 102 -0.34 -14.05 2.68
C PHE A 102 -0.42 -12.53 2.48
N TYR A 103 -0.26 -11.76 3.56
CA TYR A 103 -0.26 -10.30 3.47
C TYR A 103 0.90 -9.77 2.61
N ALA A 104 2.08 -10.40 2.68
CA ALA A 104 3.21 -10.04 1.81
C ALA A 104 2.99 -10.32 0.34
N LYS A 105 2.31 -11.43 0.02
CA LYS A 105 1.97 -11.75 -1.36
C LYS A 105 1.05 -10.70 -1.97
N THR A 106 0.06 -10.21 -1.22
CA THR A 106 -0.85 -9.17 -1.70
C THR A 106 -0.19 -7.79 -1.71
N ALA A 107 0.56 -7.44 -0.65
CA ALA A 107 1.22 -6.14 -0.53
C ALA A 107 2.28 -5.87 -1.61
N LEU A 108 2.89 -6.91 -2.20
CA LEU A 108 3.84 -6.78 -3.33
C LEU A 108 3.17 -6.50 -4.68
N SER A 109 1.83 -6.48 -4.74
CA SER A 109 1.06 -6.02 -5.92
C SER A 109 1.66 -4.74 -6.51
N PRO A 110 1.80 -4.64 -7.84
CA PRO A 110 1.24 -5.53 -8.88
C PRO A 110 2.05 -6.81 -9.16
N ALA A 111 3.17 -7.04 -8.48
CA ALA A 111 3.99 -8.22 -8.71
C ALA A 111 3.33 -9.49 -8.17
N LYS A 112 3.31 -10.55 -8.98
CA LYS A 112 2.83 -11.86 -8.54
C LYS A 112 3.94 -12.60 -7.80
N VAL A 113 3.65 -12.99 -6.56
CA VAL A 113 4.58 -13.72 -5.70
C VAL A 113 4.24 -15.20 -5.70
N GLY A 114 5.15 -16.04 -6.17
CA GLY A 114 4.95 -17.49 -6.21
C GLY A 114 5.01 -18.09 -4.80
N LYS A 115 6.11 -17.87 -4.10
CA LYS A 115 6.35 -18.40 -2.74
C LYS A 115 6.79 -17.29 -1.81
N ALA A 116 6.39 -17.35 -0.56
CA ALA A 116 6.93 -16.50 0.49
C ALA A 116 7.11 -17.33 1.75
N PHE A 117 8.19 -17.09 2.49
CA PHE A 117 8.52 -17.82 3.70
C PHE A 117 9.26 -16.95 4.71
N ILE A 118 9.02 -17.23 5.99
CA ILE A 118 9.69 -16.56 7.10
C ILE A 118 11.14 -17.06 7.16
N LEU A 119 12.09 -16.15 6.97
CA LEU A 119 13.52 -16.43 7.14
C LEU A 119 13.92 -16.32 8.61
N ASN A 120 13.39 -15.30 9.29
CA ASN A 120 13.67 -15.06 10.69
C ASN A 120 12.48 -14.40 11.38
N LYS A 121 11.82 -15.16 12.26
CA LYS A 121 10.66 -14.67 13.01
C LYS A 121 11.03 -13.62 14.08
N LYS A 122 12.22 -13.70 14.69
CA LYS A 122 12.64 -12.77 15.74
C LYS A 122 12.85 -11.34 15.21
N TYR A 123 13.34 -11.24 13.98
CA TYR A 123 13.64 -9.96 13.33
C TYR A 123 12.61 -9.57 12.26
N ASN A 124 11.48 -10.28 12.17
CA ASN A 124 10.44 -10.08 11.15
C ASN A 124 11.02 -10.02 9.72
N ILE A 125 11.85 -11.00 9.37
CA ILE A 125 12.46 -11.12 8.04
C ILE A 125 11.80 -12.26 7.28
N MET A 126 11.40 -11.98 6.05
CA MET A 126 10.85 -12.98 5.13
C MET A 126 11.50 -12.86 3.75
N GLN A 127 11.37 -13.92 2.96
CA GLN A 127 11.77 -13.95 1.57
C GLN A 127 10.54 -14.19 0.69
N ALA A 128 10.39 -13.37 -0.34
CA ALA A 128 9.43 -13.55 -1.41
C ALA A 128 10.17 -13.99 -2.67
N VAL A 129 9.74 -15.12 -3.24
CA VAL A 129 10.27 -15.69 -4.47
C VAL A 129 9.31 -15.35 -5.61
N VAL A 130 9.86 -14.71 -6.64
CA VAL A 130 9.15 -14.24 -7.82
C VAL A 130 9.82 -14.77 -9.09
N SER A 131 9.06 -14.94 -10.17
CA SER A 131 9.64 -15.27 -11.47
C SER A 131 10.45 -14.10 -12.02
N ASN A 132 11.31 -14.36 -13.00
CA ASN A 132 12.18 -13.36 -13.62
C ASN A 132 11.40 -12.13 -14.13
N ASP A 133 10.26 -12.35 -14.79
CA ASP A 133 9.39 -11.31 -15.33
C ASP A 133 8.71 -10.46 -14.24
N GLN A 134 8.57 -11.01 -13.03
CA GLN A 134 7.96 -10.31 -11.88
C GLN A 134 9.01 -9.59 -11.01
N LEU A 135 10.30 -9.88 -11.17
CA LEU A 135 11.38 -9.35 -10.33
C LEU A 135 11.41 -7.81 -10.33
N SER A 136 11.35 -7.21 -11.52
CA SER A 136 11.37 -5.74 -11.68
C SER A 136 10.14 -5.08 -11.05
N LEU A 137 8.95 -5.68 -11.19
CA LEU A 137 7.72 -5.19 -10.58
C LEU A 137 7.77 -5.30 -9.05
N ALA A 138 8.27 -6.42 -8.52
CA ALA A 138 8.35 -6.69 -7.10
C ALA A 138 9.26 -5.68 -6.38
N ILE A 139 10.42 -5.39 -6.97
CA ILE A 139 11.34 -4.37 -6.46
C ILE A 139 10.75 -2.96 -6.67
N GLY A 140 10.29 -2.68 -7.89
CA GLY A 140 9.80 -1.37 -8.32
C GLY A 140 10.91 -0.34 -8.52
N LYS A 141 10.56 0.82 -9.10
CA LYS A 141 11.49 1.94 -9.31
C LYS A 141 12.19 2.31 -8.01
N LYS A 142 13.53 2.28 -7.98
CA LYS A 142 14.35 2.55 -6.79
C LYS A 142 13.95 1.75 -5.53
N GLY A 143 13.41 0.54 -5.71
CA GLY A 143 12.97 -0.30 -4.60
C GLY A 143 11.71 0.19 -3.87
N ILE A 144 10.98 1.16 -4.43
CA ILE A 144 9.82 1.77 -3.76
C ILE A 144 8.75 0.72 -3.44
N ASN A 145 8.48 -0.22 -4.35
CA ASN A 145 7.40 -1.19 -4.14
C ASN A 145 7.67 -2.10 -2.93
N VAL A 146 8.83 -2.77 -2.92
CA VAL A 146 9.23 -3.64 -1.81
C VAL A 146 9.40 -2.87 -0.49
N ARG A 147 9.88 -1.62 -0.53
CA ARG A 147 10.02 -0.79 0.67
C ARG A 147 8.67 -0.41 1.27
N LEU A 148 7.70 -0.04 0.44
CA LEU A 148 6.34 0.24 0.88
C LEU A 148 5.67 -1.04 1.41
N ALA A 149 5.75 -2.17 0.68
CA ALA A 149 5.22 -3.44 1.15
C ALA A 149 5.83 -3.85 2.50
N SER A 150 7.15 -3.72 2.66
CA SER A 150 7.83 -4.02 3.91
C SER A 150 7.35 -3.14 5.08
N ARG A 151 7.15 -1.84 4.82
CA ARG A 151 6.61 -0.90 5.82
C ARG A 151 5.18 -1.24 6.21
N LEU A 152 4.32 -1.55 5.24
CA LEU A 152 2.89 -1.83 5.45
C LEU A 152 2.66 -3.08 6.32
N ILE A 153 3.50 -4.10 6.15
CA ILE A 153 3.39 -5.37 6.89
C ILE A 153 4.15 -5.29 8.22
N GLY A 154 5.13 -4.39 8.33
CA GLY A 154 6.08 -4.35 9.45
C GLY A 154 7.13 -5.46 9.40
N TRP A 155 7.44 -5.98 8.21
CA TRP A 155 8.42 -7.04 7.97
C TRP A 155 9.42 -6.64 6.90
N LYS A 156 10.68 -7.00 7.06
CA LYS A 156 11.67 -6.88 5.99
C LYS A 156 11.41 -7.96 4.96
N ILE A 157 11.12 -7.56 3.72
CA ILE A 157 10.89 -8.47 2.60
C ILE A 157 12.13 -8.52 1.71
N GLU A 158 12.73 -9.70 1.58
CA GLU A 158 13.81 -9.95 0.63
C GLU A 158 13.23 -10.56 -0.65
N ILE A 159 13.47 -9.93 -1.81
CA ILE A 159 13.00 -10.45 -3.09
C ILE A 159 14.08 -11.36 -3.68
N LYS A 160 13.70 -12.58 -4.05
CA LYS A 160 14.56 -13.54 -4.73
C LYS A 160 13.90 -14.01 -6.02
N GLU A 161 14.69 -14.14 -7.07
CA GLU A 161 14.24 -14.76 -8.31
C GLU A 161 14.14 -16.27 -8.14
N GLU A 162 13.08 -16.89 -8.68
CA GLU A 162 12.96 -18.34 -8.77
C GLU A 162 14.09 -18.87 -9.64
N GLN A 163 14.99 -19.66 -9.05
CA GLN A 163 16.01 -20.33 -9.84
C GLN A 163 15.41 -21.59 -10.44
N SER A 164 15.45 -21.68 -11.77
CA SER A 164 15.19 -22.92 -12.47
C SER A 164 16.15 -23.98 -11.95
N GLN A 165 15.65 -24.99 -11.24
CA GLN A 165 16.37 -26.26 -11.13
C GLN A 165 16.47 -26.82 -12.54
N LYS A 166 17.52 -26.44 -13.27
CA LYS A 166 17.98 -27.23 -14.41
C LYS A 166 18.29 -28.59 -13.83
N HIS A 167 17.45 -29.58 -14.15
CA HIS A 167 17.70 -30.98 -13.89
C HIS A 167 19.17 -31.27 -14.23
N LEU A 168 19.96 -31.57 -13.21
CA LEU A 168 21.17 -32.36 -13.40
C LEU A 168 20.66 -33.77 -13.66
N ILE A 169 20.48 -34.08 -14.95
CA ILE A 169 20.40 -35.44 -15.47
C ILE A 169 21.83 -35.99 -15.47
#